data_AF-A0A510IUH0-F1
#
_entry.id   AF-A0A510IUH0-F1
#
_cell.length_a   1.000
_cell.length_b   1.000
_cell.length_c   1.000
_cell.angle_alpha   90.00
_cell.angle_beta   90.00
_cell.angle_gamma   90.00
#
_symmetry.space_group_name_H-M   'P 1'
#
loop_
_entity.id
_entity.type
_entity.pdbx_description
1 polymer ?
#
loop_
_entity_poly.entity_id
_entity_poly.type
_entity_poly.pdbx_seq_one_letter_code
_entity_poly.pdbx_strand_id
1 'polypeptide(L)'
;MPNVHRILYVSHAAEDESSGLLQAFAVARNNHAEIKVLLVCPAVPEGFEEFSELCEEAMLERVRGEIDSAQERMNLPRDQLKLEIESDCGPRPAERVIRRVLTGGYDLVIKNVEGRTQRKGFKAIDMELLRKCPCPVWLCRPIERTHTEIRVAVAIDPDCGEASTYDLAIRLLRWSRVLADSCSGTLHVISCWDYDVDEYLRRHFPLSASEEELDRATEAARAQHRSKLDVLIRAAGIGGDMQVHHVIAHPDNYIPLLIDEEQLDLLVMGTIGRTGIPGFIMGNTAENILQKVGCSLLALKPSDFESPIKV
;
A
#
# COMPACT_ATOMS: atom_id res chain seq x y z
N MET A 1 -8.52 -11.18 7.60
CA MET A 1 -8.09 -10.39 6.42
C MET A 1 -8.99 -10.83 5.27
N PRO A 2 -9.12 -10.09 4.16
CA PRO A 2 -9.61 -10.73 2.93
C PRO A 2 -8.72 -11.96 2.62
N ASN A 3 -9.29 -12.94 1.93
CA ASN A 3 -8.69 -14.25 1.70
C ASN A 3 -7.32 -14.15 1.01
N VAL A 4 -6.24 -14.06 1.79
CA VAL A 4 -4.86 -14.13 1.31
C VAL A 4 -4.43 -15.58 1.42
N HIS A 5 -4.25 -16.25 0.28
CA HIS A 5 -3.84 -17.64 0.21
C HIS A 5 -2.38 -17.78 -0.24
N ARG A 6 -1.88 -16.84 -1.04
CA ARG A 6 -0.51 -16.87 -1.55
C ARG A 6 0.16 -15.51 -1.50
N ILE A 7 1.30 -15.44 -0.83
CA ILE A 7 2.10 -14.23 -0.63
C ILE A 7 3.40 -14.35 -1.43
N LEU A 8 3.74 -13.29 -2.16
CA LEU A 8 5.06 -13.11 -2.76
C LEU A 8 5.86 -12.13 -1.88
N TYR A 9 6.84 -12.62 -1.14
CA TYR A 9 7.81 -11.76 -0.47
C TYR A 9 8.98 -11.47 -1.42
N VAL A 10 9.26 -10.21 -1.71
CA VAL A 10 10.33 -9.79 -2.62
C VAL A 10 11.55 -9.37 -1.80
N SER A 11 12.63 -10.14 -1.94
CA SER A 11 13.92 -9.87 -1.30
C SER A 11 14.93 -9.30 -2.29
N HIS A 12 15.75 -8.36 -1.82
CA HIS A 12 16.94 -7.89 -2.54
C HIS A 12 18.23 -8.27 -1.78
N ALA A 13 18.11 -9.19 -0.81
CA ALA A 13 19.16 -9.54 0.15
C ALA A 13 19.83 -8.30 0.77
N ALA A 14 19.04 -7.26 1.09
CA ALA A 14 19.56 -6.04 1.71
C ALA A 14 19.97 -6.25 3.17
N GLU A 15 20.63 -5.25 3.78
CA GLU A 15 21.21 -5.35 5.13
C GLU A 15 20.21 -5.65 6.27
N ASP A 16 18.94 -5.24 6.14
CA ASP A 16 17.86 -5.57 7.10
C ASP A 16 16.53 -5.75 6.37
N GLU A 17 16.08 -7.00 6.31
CA GLU A 17 14.79 -7.38 5.72
C GLU A 17 13.77 -7.85 6.76
N SER A 18 14.13 -7.77 8.04
CA SER A 18 13.38 -8.38 9.12
C SER A 18 11.94 -7.86 9.22
N SER A 19 11.74 -6.55 9.04
CA SER A 19 10.40 -5.94 9.18
C SER A 19 9.38 -6.51 8.19
N GLY A 20 9.74 -6.65 6.91
CA GLY A 20 8.83 -7.19 5.90
C GLY A 20 8.62 -8.70 6.03
N LEU A 21 9.65 -9.45 6.40
CA LEU A 21 9.51 -10.89 6.69
C LEU A 21 8.56 -11.14 7.88
N LEU A 22 8.72 -10.38 8.96
CA LEU A 22 7.82 -10.46 10.13
C LEU A 22 6.37 -10.18 9.73
N GLN A 23 6.11 -9.18 8.89
CA GLN A 23 4.78 -8.90 8.38
C GLN A 23 4.26 -10.02 7.48
N ALA A 24 5.09 -10.54 6.56
CA ALA A 24 4.72 -11.64 5.69
C ALA A 24 4.34 -12.90 6.47
N PHE A 25 5.11 -13.23 7.51
CA PHE A 25 4.85 -14.38 8.37
C PHE A 25 3.60 -14.18 9.23
N ALA A 26 3.37 -12.97 9.74
CA ALA A 26 2.15 -12.65 10.48
C ALA A 26 0.90 -12.82 9.59
N VAL A 27 0.92 -12.26 8.38
CA VAL A 27 -0.18 -12.42 7.41
C VAL A 27 -0.36 -13.89 7.05
N ALA A 28 0.73 -14.61 6.76
CA ALA A 28 0.64 -16.01 6.37
C ALA A 28 0.08 -16.90 7.48
N ARG A 29 0.56 -16.75 8.71
CA ARG A 29 0.04 -17.49 9.87
C ARG A 29 -1.45 -17.23 10.06
N ASN A 30 -1.86 -15.96 10.02
CA ASN A 30 -3.24 -15.58 10.30
C ASN A 30 -4.23 -16.01 9.21
N ASN A 31 -3.76 -16.31 8.00
CA ASN A 31 -4.60 -16.74 6.87
C ASN A 31 -4.29 -18.18 6.39
N HIS A 32 -3.37 -18.90 7.05
CA HIS A 32 -2.81 -20.17 6.56
C HIS A 32 -2.31 -20.09 5.11
N ALA A 33 -1.68 -18.96 4.75
CA ALA A 33 -1.21 -18.69 3.41
C ALA A 33 0.15 -19.33 3.12
N GLU A 34 0.39 -19.63 1.85
CA GLU A 34 1.69 -20.01 1.32
C GLU A 34 2.54 -18.76 1.09
N ILE A 35 3.84 -18.85 1.37
CA ILE A 35 4.80 -17.78 1.10
C ILE A 35 5.81 -18.27 0.09
N LYS A 36 5.97 -17.52 -1.00
CA LYS A 36 7.14 -17.63 -1.87
C LYS A 36 8.02 -16.41 -1.65
N VAL A 37 9.28 -16.64 -1.32
CA VAL A 37 10.32 -15.63 -1.25
C VAL A 37 11.02 -15.58 -2.59
N LEU A 38 10.92 -14.46 -3.28
CA LEU A 38 11.59 -14.21 -4.56
C LEU A 38 12.79 -13.29 -4.33
N LEU A 39 13.99 -13.84 -4.47
CA LEU A 39 15.22 -13.06 -4.54
C LEU A 39 15.31 -12.42 -5.93
N VAL A 40 15.38 -11.09 -5.94
CA VAL A 40 15.57 -10.30 -7.15
C VAL A 40 16.87 -9.53 -7.02
N CYS A 41 17.82 -9.80 -7.90
CA CYS A 41 19.09 -9.12 -7.96
C CYS A 41 19.37 -8.56 -9.37
N PRO A 42 20.10 -7.44 -9.48
CA PRO A 42 20.42 -6.85 -10.78
C PRO A 42 21.26 -7.81 -11.63
N ALA A 43 21.17 -7.67 -12.95
CA ALA A 43 22.02 -8.43 -13.88
C ALA A 43 23.50 -8.09 -13.64
N VAL A 44 24.32 -9.13 -13.58
CA VAL A 44 25.78 -8.99 -13.62
C VAL A 44 26.21 -8.65 -15.06
N PRO A 45 27.23 -7.80 -15.27
CA PRO A 45 27.75 -7.51 -16.60
C PRO A 45 28.19 -8.77 -17.35
N GLU A 46 28.12 -8.73 -18.69
CA GLU A 46 28.62 -9.82 -19.55
C GLU A 46 30.09 -10.16 -19.25
N GLY A 47 30.43 -11.44 -19.23
CA GLY A 47 31.79 -11.93 -18.96
C GLY A 47 32.12 -12.13 -17.47
N PHE A 48 31.12 -12.07 -16.59
CA PHE A 48 31.23 -12.30 -15.14
C PHE A 48 30.24 -13.37 -14.65
N GLU A 49 29.95 -14.38 -15.48
CA GLU A 49 28.92 -15.39 -15.20
C GLU A 49 29.21 -16.20 -13.93
N GLU A 50 30.45 -16.67 -13.73
CA GLU A 50 30.88 -17.38 -12.51
C GLU A 50 30.74 -16.51 -11.25
N PHE A 51 30.96 -15.19 -11.38
CA PHE A 51 30.77 -14.25 -10.27
C PHE A 51 29.28 -14.02 -9.98
N SER A 52 28.42 -14.10 -11.00
CA SER A 52 26.96 -14.02 -10.83
C SER A 52 26.42 -15.17 -10.00
N GLU A 53 26.82 -16.41 -10.30
CA GLU A 53 26.37 -17.59 -9.54
C GLU A 53 26.82 -17.50 -8.07
N LEU A 54 28.08 -17.12 -7.83
CA LEU A 54 28.61 -16.95 -6.48
C LEU A 54 27.87 -15.84 -5.70
N CYS A 55 27.57 -14.72 -6.35
CA CYS A 55 26.79 -13.64 -5.75
C CYS A 55 25.36 -14.07 -5.41
N GLU A 56 24.71 -14.79 -6.32
CA GLU A 56 23.35 -15.30 -6.13
C GLU A 56 23.29 -16.30 -4.96
N GLU A 57 24.23 -17.24 -4.89
CA GLU A 57 24.34 -18.17 -3.76
C GLU A 57 24.54 -17.45 -2.42
N ALA A 58 25.44 -16.46 -2.38
CA ALA A 58 25.68 -15.67 -1.17
C ALA A 58 24.45 -14.86 -0.74
N MET A 59 23.70 -14.32 -1.70
CA MET A 59 22.45 -13.61 -1.44
C MET A 59 21.35 -14.57 -0.95
N LEU A 60 21.24 -15.77 -1.52
CA LEU A 60 20.32 -16.80 -1.06
C LEU A 60 20.62 -17.25 0.37
N GLU A 61 21.89 -17.45 0.72
CA GLU A 61 22.29 -17.75 2.10
C GLU A 61 21.91 -16.63 3.06
N ARG A 62 22.12 -15.37 2.65
CA ARG A 62 21.69 -14.20 3.44
C ARG A 62 20.18 -14.20 3.65
N VAL A 63 19.39 -14.46 2.60
CA VAL A 63 17.93 -14.54 2.69
C VAL A 63 17.49 -15.68 3.63
N ARG A 64 18.13 -16.84 3.56
CA ARG A 64 17.87 -17.96 4.49
C ARG A 64 18.13 -17.56 5.94
N GLY A 65 19.24 -16.86 6.21
CA GLY A 65 19.56 -16.36 7.54
C GLY A 65 18.54 -15.34 8.08
N GLU A 66 18.03 -14.44 7.23
CA GLU A 66 16.98 -13.49 7.62
C GLU A 66 15.64 -14.18 7.88
N ILE A 67 15.29 -15.20 7.09
CA ILE A 67 14.11 -16.05 7.31
C ILE A 67 14.20 -16.75 8.66
N ASP A 68 15.33 -17.40 8.95
CA ASP A 68 15.56 -18.10 10.21
C ASP A 68 15.45 -17.12 11.39
N SER A 69 16.09 -15.95 11.29
CA SER A 69 16.03 -14.89 12.30
C SER A 69 14.60 -14.39 12.53
N ALA A 70 13.80 -14.23 11.48
CA ALA A 70 12.40 -13.82 11.58
C ALA A 70 11.52 -14.92 12.18
N GLN A 71 11.76 -16.19 11.85
CA GLN A 71 11.07 -17.34 12.45
C GLN A 71 11.35 -17.43 13.96
N GLU A 72 12.61 -17.27 14.37
CA GLU A 72 13.00 -17.26 15.79
C GLU A 72 12.32 -16.12 16.56
N ARG A 73 12.36 -14.89 16.03
CA ARG A 73 11.72 -13.72 16.66
C ARG A 73 10.21 -13.91 16.89
N MET A 74 9.54 -14.64 16.00
CA MET A 74 8.10 -14.90 16.10
C MET A 74 7.77 -16.21 16.83
N ASN A 75 8.77 -16.97 17.29
CA ASN A 75 8.62 -18.33 17.80
C ASN A 75 7.83 -19.24 16.83
N LEU A 76 8.14 -19.15 15.53
CA LEU A 76 7.50 -19.93 14.47
C LEU A 76 8.37 -21.15 14.11
N PRO A 77 7.88 -22.39 14.33
CA PRO A 77 8.52 -23.59 13.81
C PRO A 77 8.61 -23.58 12.27
N ARG A 78 9.66 -24.18 11.71
CA ARG A 78 9.91 -24.21 10.26
C ARG A 78 8.79 -24.89 9.46
N ASP A 79 8.07 -25.84 10.06
CA ASP A 79 6.98 -26.59 9.44
C ASP A 79 5.62 -25.89 9.52
N GLN A 80 5.50 -24.80 10.28
CA GLN A 80 4.25 -24.06 10.44
C GLN A 80 3.90 -23.20 9.21
N LEU A 81 4.90 -22.84 8.40
CA LEU A 81 4.71 -22.05 7.18
C LEU A 81 5.15 -22.87 5.96
N LYS A 82 4.30 -22.89 4.94
CA LYS A 82 4.67 -23.37 3.61
C LYS A 82 5.50 -22.29 2.91
N LEU A 83 6.81 -22.36 3.08
CA LEU A 83 7.76 -21.38 2.56
C LEU A 83 8.64 -22.01 1.47
N GLU A 84 8.71 -21.34 0.31
CA GLU A 84 9.62 -21.69 -0.79
C GLU A 84 10.47 -20.47 -1.16
N ILE A 85 11.75 -20.69 -1.48
CA ILE A 85 12.67 -19.63 -1.93
C ILE A 85 13.00 -19.87 -3.39
N GLU A 86 12.93 -18.82 -4.20
CA GLU A 86 13.26 -18.82 -5.61
C GLU A 86 14.06 -17.55 -5.96
N SER A 87 14.91 -17.63 -6.98
CA SER A 87 15.64 -16.48 -7.52
C SER A 87 15.18 -16.16 -8.95
N ASP A 88 15.12 -14.86 -9.27
CA ASP A 88 14.92 -14.36 -10.63
C ASP A 88 15.71 -13.06 -10.80
N CYS A 89 17.01 -13.23 -11.04
CA CYS A 89 17.93 -12.11 -11.24
C CYS A 89 17.99 -11.67 -12.71
N GLY A 90 18.15 -10.37 -12.92
CA GLY A 90 18.23 -9.82 -14.26
C GLY A 90 17.86 -8.34 -14.35
N PRO A 91 17.80 -7.78 -15.57
CA PRO A 91 17.36 -6.41 -15.76
C PRO A 91 15.88 -6.25 -15.42
N ARG A 92 15.50 -5.02 -15.07
CA ARG A 92 14.12 -4.60 -14.77
C ARG A 92 13.47 -5.42 -13.64
N PRO A 93 14.05 -5.40 -12.43
CA PRO A 93 13.62 -6.20 -11.29
C PRO A 93 12.11 -6.10 -10.98
N ALA A 94 11.53 -4.89 -11.04
CA ALA A 94 10.09 -4.73 -10.82
C ALA A 94 9.22 -5.44 -11.87
N GLU A 95 9.61 -5.43 -13.15
CA GLU A 95 8.88 -6.16 -14.21
C GLU A 95 8.93 -7.67 -13.98
N ARG A 96 10.05 -8.20 -13.48
CA ARG A 96 10.21 -9.62 -13.15
C ARG A 96 9.28 -10.04 -12.01
N VAL A 97 9.25 -9.24 -10.94
CA VAL A 97 8.28 -9.42 -9.83
C VAL A 97 6.85 -9.41 -10.38
N ILE A 98 6.49 -8.46 -11.23
CA ILE A 98 5.12 -8.36 -11.78
C ILE A 98 4.77 -9.54 -12.68
N ARG A 99 5.70 -10.01 -13.53
CA ARG A 99 5.50 -11.22 -14.33
C ARG A 99 5.28 -12.44 -13.45
N ARG A 100 6.05 -12.57 -12.36
CA ARG A 100 5.85 -13.63 -11.38
C ARG A 100 4.47 -13.55 -10.74
N VAL A 101 4.02 -12.34 -10.39
CA VAL A 101 2.67 -12.11 -9.86
C VAL A 101 1.60 -12.60 -10.84
N LEU A 102 1.72 -12.23 -12.12
CA LEU A 102 0.77 -12.58 -13.18
C LEU A 102 0.69 -14.08 -13.48
N THR A 103 1.77 -14.84 -13.28
CA THR A 103 1.81 -16.29 -13.56
C THR A 103 1.60 -17.17 -12.33
N GLY A 104 1.79 -16.64 -11.12
CA GLY A 104 1.82 -17.43 -9.89
C GLY A 104 0.57 -17.36 -9.01
N GLY A 105 -0.44 -16.56 -9.35
CA GLY A 105 -1.70 -16.48 -8.61
C GLY A 105 -1.53 -15.97 -7.18
N TYR A 106 -0.74 -14.91 -7.01
CA TYR A 106 -0.49 -14.30 -5.70
C TYR A 106 -1.59 -13.32 -5.32
N ASP A 107 -1.92 -13.23 -4.04
CA ASP A 107 -2.93 -12.32 -3.51
C ASP A 107 -2.31 -11.04 -2.91
N LEU A 108 -1.02 -11.08 -2.58
CA LEU A 108 -0.31 -10.01 -1.90
C LEU A 108 1.19 -10.06 -2.23
N VAL A 109 1.76 -8.90 -2.56
CA VAL A 109 3.21 -8.70 -2.66
C VAL A 109 3.68 -7.94 -1.44
N ILE A 110 4.69 -8.45 -0.75
CA ILE A 110 5.32 -7.78 0.40
C ILE A 110 6.78 -7.52 0.09
N LYS A 111 7.28 -6.33 0.40
CA LYS A 111 8.67 -5.93 0.15
C LYS A 111 9.12 -4.88 1.15
N ASN A 112 10.37 -4.92 1.59
CA ASN A 112 10.97 -3.78 2.31
C ASN A 112 11.23 -2.60 1.37
N VAL A 113 10.94 -1.38 1.84
CA VAL A 113 11.26 -0.15 1.10
C VAL A 113 12.77 -0.07 0.85
N GLU A 114 13.17 0.37 -0.34
CA GLU A 114 14.59 0.49 -0.66
C GLU A 114 15.27 1.68 0.03
N GLY A 115 16.47 1.47 0.59
CA GLY A 115 17.35 2.53 1.08
C GLY A 115 17.21 2.83 2.58
N ARG A 116 17.75 3.98 3.00
CA ARG A 116 17.81 4.35 4.42
C ARG A 116 16.39 4.60 4.95
N THR A 117 16.08 3.93 6.06
CA THR A 117 14.76 3.82 6.69
C THR A 117 14.06 5.16 6.94
N GLN A 118 14.83 6.22 7.20
CA GLN A 118 14.31 7.56 7.55
C GLN A 118 13.95 8.46 6.35
N ARG A 119 14.23 8.07 5.09
CA ARG A 119 13.86 8.91 3.94
C ARG A 119 12.38 8.74 3.59
N LYS A 120 11.65 9.84 3.56
CA LYS A 120 10.30 9.93 2.97
C LYS A 120 10.33 9.54 1.49
N GLY A 121 9.20 9.04 1.00
CA GLY A 121 9.05 8.65 -0.38
C GLY A 121 9.54 7.23 -0.70
N PHE A 122 9.17 6.74 -1.88
CA PHE A 122 9.52 5.41 -2.37
C PHE A 122 10.44 5.49 -3.59
N LYS A 123 11.33 4.50 -3.76
CA LYS A 123 12.32 4.48 -4.85
C LYS A 123 11.75 3.91 -6.16
N ALA A 124 12.61 3.80 -7.18
CA ALA A 124 12.23 3.40 -8.53
C ALA A 124 11.51 2.04 -8.57
N ILE A 125 12.07 1.00 -7.94
CA ILE A 125 11.45 -0.34 -7.92
C ILE A 125 10.11 -0.30 -7.18
N ASP A 126 10.09 0.33 -6.00
CA ASP A 126 8.88 0.49 -5.20
C ASP A 126 7.77 1.19 -5.99
N MET A 127 8.08 2.34 -6.61
CA MET A 127 7.13 3.11 -7.42
C MET A 127 6.67 2.34 -8.65
N GLU A 128 7.53 1.55 -9.29
CA GLU A 128 7.15 0.73 -10.44
C GLU A 128 6.17 -0.39 -10.04
N LEU A 129 6.39 -1.05 -8.90
CA LEU A 129 5.43 -2.01 -8.33
C LEU A 129 4.10 -1.33 -8.00
N LEU A 130 4.13 -0.16 -7.34
CA LEU A 130 2.94 0.60 -6.98
C LEU A 130 2.12 1.04 -8.21
N ARG A 131 2.79 1.34 -9.33
CA ARG A 131 2.13 1.70 -10.60
C ARG A 131 1.58 0.49 -11.35
N LYS A 132 2.34 -0.61 -11.44
CA LYS A 132 2.10 -1.66 -12.45
C LYS A 132 1.70 -3.02 -11.87
N CYS A 133 1.93 -3.31 -10.59
CA CYS A 133 1.57 -4.59 -10.00
C CYS A 133 0.04 -4.70 -9.85
N PRO A 134 -0.61 -5.76 -10.36
CA PRO A 134 -2.07 -5.91 -10.25
C PRO A 134 -2.54 -6.32 -8.86
N CYS A 135 -1.67 -6.96 -8.08
CA CYS A 135 -1.99 -7.38 -6.72
C CYS A 135 -1.73 -6.24 -5.72
N PRO A 136 -2.39 -6.27 -4.55
CA PRO A 136 -2.01 -5.44 -3.42
C PRO A 136 -0.50 -5.49 -3.15
N VAL A 137 0.12 -4.33 -2.95
CA VAL A 137 1.56 -4.21 -2.65
C VAL A 137 1.73 -3.60 -1.27
N TRP A 138 2.38 -4.34 -0.37
CA TRP A 138 2.74 -3.88 0.96
C TRP A 138 4.24 -3.57 1.02
N LEU A 139 4.55 -2.28 1.10
CA LEU A 139 5.90 -1.77 1.30
C LEU A 139 6.16 -1.52 2.79
N CYS A 140 7.10 -2.28 3.35
CA CYS A 140 7.40 -2.27 4.78
C CYS A 140 8.58 -1.35 5.09
N ARG A 141 8.42 -0.54 6.13
CA ARG A 141 9.51 0.15 6.83
C ARG A 141 9.66 -0.43 8.23
N PRO A 142 10.84 -0.29 8.86
CA PRO A 142 10.98 -0.63 10.27
C PRO A 142 10.02 0.16 11.14
N ILE A 143 9.34 -0.55 12.02
CA ILE A 143 8.44 0.00 13.03
C ILE A 143 9.03 -0.38 14.37
N GLU A 144 9.43 0.62 15.16
CA GLU A 144 10.03 0.42 16.49
C GLU A 144 8.98 0.13 17.56
N ARG A 145 7.70 0.39 17.25
CA ARG A 145 6.58 0.16 18.16
C ARG A 145 6.28 -1.31 18.35
N THR A 146 5.75 -1.64 19.52
CA THR A 146 5.17 -2.98 19.73
C THR A 146 3.95 -3.14 18.82
N HIS A 147 3.62 -4.39 18.47
CA HIS A 147 2.53 -4.67 17.55
C HIS A 147 1.19 -4.05 17.97
N THR A 148 0.92 -3.99 19.28
CA THR A 148 -0.28 -3.39 19.88
C THR A 148 -0.31 -1.87 19.87
N GLU A 149 0.77 -1.22 19.45
CA GLU A 149 0.88 0.24 19.36
C GLU A 149 0.91 0.73 17.92
N ILE A 150 0.98 -0.19 16.94
CA ILE A 150 1.00 0.15 15.52
C ILE A 150 -0.31 0.84 15.14
N ARG A 151 -0.19 2.04 14.59
CA ARG A 151 -1.32 2.89 14.17
C ARG A 151 -1.58 2.74 12.68
N VAL A 152 -2.79 2.32 12.34
CA VAL A 152 -3.20 2.06 10.96
C VAL A 152 -4.14 3.16 10.50
N ALA A 153 -3.86 3.70 9.32
CA ALA A 153 -4.71 4.66 8.65
C ALA A 153 -5.14 4.18 7.27
N VAL A 154 -6.30 4.66 6.81
CA VAL A 154 -6.82 4.41 5.47
C VAL A 154 -7.25 5.72 4.82
N ALA A 155 -6.77 5.98 3.60
CA ALA A 155 -7.22 7.12 2.82
C ALA A 155 -8.36 6.70 1.89
N ILE A 156 -9.52 7.33 2.02
CA ILE A 156 -10.74 7.05 1.26
C ILE A 156 -11.22 8.32 0.55
N ASP A 157 -11.29 8.26 -0.78
CA ASP A 157 -12.09 9.17 -1.60
C ASP A 157 -13.51 8.58 -1.71
N PRO A 158 -14.54 9.21 -1.11
CA PRO A 158 -15.90 8.70 -1.13
C PRO A 158 -16.64 9.03 -2.43
N ASP A 159 -16.04 9.82 -3.33
CA ASP A 159 -16.58 10.09 -4.65
C ASP A 159 -16.26 8.95 -5.62
N CYS A 160 -16.98 7.84 -5.45
CA CYS A 160 -16.91 6.68 -6.34
C CYS A 160 -17.81 6.89 -7.57
N GLY A 161 -17.22 7.24 -8.72
CA GLY A 161 -17.96 7.40 -9.99
C GLY A 161 -18.32 6.08 -10.67
N GLU A 162 -17.59 5.01 -10.35
CA GLU A 162 -17.69 3.70 -11.01
C GLU A 162 -17.80 2.55 -10.00
N ALA A 163 -18.38 1.42 -10.40
CA ALA A 163 -18.55 0.25 -9.52
C ALA A 163 -17.22 -0.30 -8.99
N SER A 164 -16.15 -0.27 -9.80
CA SER A 164 -14.82 -0.72 -9.41
C SER A 164 -14.16 0.20 -8.37
N THR A 165 -14.39 1.50 -8.46
CA THR A 165 -13.95 2.47 -7.44
C THR A 165 -14.69 2.29 -6.12
N TYR A 166 -15.98 1.93 -6.17
CA TYR A 166 -16.76 1.58 -4.97
C TYR A 166 -16.25 0.30 -4.32
N ASP A 167 -16.02 -0.77 -5.10
CA ASP A 167 -15.43 -2.02 -4.61
C ASP A 167 -14.05 -1.78 -3.95
N LEU A 168 -13.21 -0.97 -4.59
CA LEU A 168 -11.91 -0.60 -4.04
C LEU A 168 -12.05 0.07 -2.67
N ALA A 169 -12.94 1.06 -2.52
CA ALA A 169 -13.16 1.75 -1.25
C ALA A 169 -13.60 0.78 -0.13
N ILE A 170 -14.51 -0.15 -0.45
CA ILE A 170 -14.95 -1.20 0.48
C ILE A 170 -13.78 -2.11 0.87
N ARG A 171 -12.96 -2.54 -0.09
CA ARG A 171 -11.79 -3.38 0.17
C ARG A 171 -10.77 -2.65 1.03
N LEU A 172 -10.44 -1.39 0.74
CA LEU A 172 -9.53 -0.57 1.54
C LEU A 172 -9.99 -0.54 3.01
N LEU A 173 -11.25 -0.17 3.26
CA LEU A 173 -11.82 -0.15 4.61
C LEU A 173 -11.71 -1.51 5.33
N ARG A 174 -12.02 -2.61 4.64
CA ARG A 174 -11.94 -3.97 5.22
C ARG A 174 -10.51 -4.41 5.50
N TRP A 175 -9.57 -4.18 4.59
CA TRP A 175 -8.16 -4.47 4.80
C TRP A 175 -7.63 -3.71 6.03
N SER A 176 -7.89 -2.41 6.08
CA SER A 176 -7.41 -1.55 7.16
C SER A 176 -8.02 -1.88 8.51
N ARG A 177 -9.31 -2.27 8.55
CA ARG A 177 -9.95 -2.72 9.78
C ARG A 177 -9.28 -3.95 10.36
N VAL A 178 -9.02 -4.97 9.54
CA VAL A 178 -8.35 -6.19 10.03
C VAL A 178 -6.93 -5.91 10.52
N LEU A 179 -6.20 -5.04 9.80
CA LEU A 179 -4.87 -4.60 10.20
C LEU A 179 -4.93 -3.88 11.55
N ALA A 180 -5.84 -2.93 11.70
CA ALA A 180 -6.03 -2.19 12.94
C ALA A 180 -6.42 -3.13 14.11
N ASP A 181 -7.31 -4.10 13.89
CA ASP A 181 -7.73 -5.09 14.92
C ASP A 181 -6.58 -5.98 15.39
N SER A 182 -5.61 -6.26 14.51
CA SER A 182 -4.42 -7.01 14.88
C SER A 182 -3.44 -6.12 15.66
N CYS A 183 -3.46 -4.80 15.42
CA CYS A 183 -2.55 -3.82 16.00
C CYS A 183 -3.16 -3.09 17.21
N SER A 184 -3.27 -1.75 17.17
CA SER A 184 -3.77 -0.91 18.27
C SER A 184 -5.29 -0.94 18.48
N GLY A 185 -6.04 -1.55 17.57
CA GLY A 185 -7.51 -1.62 17.63
C GLY A 185 -8.23 -0.37 17.12
N THR A 186 -7.55 0.78 17.00
CA THR A 186 -8.13 2.01 16.43
C THR A 186 -7.77 2.16 14.96
N LEU A 187 -8.76 2.42 14.11
CA LEU A 187 -8.55 2.71 12.69
C LEU A 187 -8.71 4.21 12.41
N HIS A 188 -7.69 4.84 11.83
CA HIS A 188 -7.77 6.23 11.37
C HIS A 188 -8.32 6.25 9.93
N VAL A 189 -9.53 6.77 9.73
CA VAL A 189 -10.13 6.93 8.39
C VAL A 189 -9.91 8.36 7.92
N ILE A 190 -9.10 8.55 6.89
CA ILE A 190 -8.75 9.86 6.34
C ILE A 190 -9.54 10.09 5.07
N SER A 191 -10.25 11.21 5.01
CA SER A 191 -11.02 11.59 3.83
C SER A 191 -10.92 13.10 3.64
N CYS A 192 -10.09 13.49 2.69
CA CYS A 192 -9.93 14.88 2.30
C CYS A 192 -10.95 15.19 1.22
N TRP A 193 -11.60 16.34 1.33
CA TRP A 193 -12.36 16.89 0.22
C TRP A 193 -11.74 18.21 -0.19
N ASP A 194 -11.59 18.33 -1.49
CA ASP A 194 -11.01 19.49 -2.14
C ASP A 194 -12.16 20.35 -2.63
N TYR A 195 -12.22 21.58 -2.13
CA TYR A 195 -13.20 22.52 -2.59
C TYR A 195 -12.61 23.92 -2.47
N ASP A 196 -11.84 24.33 -3.48
CA ASP A 196 -11.76 25.75 -3.80
C ASP A 196 -13.05 26.15 -4.55
N VAL A 197 -14.10 26.29 -3.76
CA VAL A 197 -15.44 26.72 -4.18
C VAL A 197 -15.34 28.04 -4.90
N ASP A 198 -14.51 28.93 -4.35
CA ASP A 198 -14.40 30.32 -4.76
C ASP A 198 -13.68 30.39 -6.11
N GLU A 199 -12.55 29.67 -6.27
CA GLU A 199 -11.88 29.56 -7.57
C GLU A 199 -12.77 28.89 -8.60
N TYR A 200 -13.44 27.77 -8.27
CA TYR A 200 -14.31 27.07 -9.22
C TYR A 200 -15.50 27.92 -9.69
N LEU A 201 -16.20 28.57 -8.74
CA LEU A 201 -17.35 29.42 -9.04
C LEU A 201 -16.94 30.68 -9.79
N ARG A 202 -15.89 31.40 -9.36
CA ARG A 202 -15.39 32.59 -10.08
C ARG A 202 -14.94 32.27 -11.49
N ARG A 203 -14.40 31.07 -11.72
CA ARG A 203 -13.89 30.63 -13.03
C ARG A 203 -14.99 30.23 -14.01
N HIS A 204 -16.08 29.62 -13.54
CA HIS A 204 -17.15 29.09 -14.41
C HIS A 204 -18.43 29.93 -14.42
N PHE A 205 -18.67 30.72 -13.38
CA PHE A 205 -19.82 31.59 -13.25
C PHE A 205 -19.34 33.02 -12.98
N PRO A 206 -19.40 33.93 -13.97
CA PRO A 206 -19.07 35.35 -13.78
C PRO A 206 -20.22 36.08 -13.06
N LEU A 207 -20.68 35.51 -11.94
CA LEU A 207 -21.71 36.02 -11.05
C LEU A 207 -21.08 36.19 -9.66
N SER A 208 -21.31 37.34 -9.04
CA SER A 208 -20.93 37.54 -7.64
C SER A 208 -21.92 36.79 -6.74
N ALA A 209 -21.54 35.61 -6.27
CA ALA A 209 -22.22 34.98 -5.13
C ALA A 209 -21.92 35.81 -3.86
N SER A 210 -22.87 35.90 -2.95
CA SER A 210 -22.59 36.46 -1.63
C SER A 210 -21.71 35.50 -0.81
N GLU A 211 -21.00 36.01 0.19
CA GLU A 211 -20.21 35.19 1.12
C GLU A 211 -21.10 34.13 1.81
N GLU A 212 -22.33 34.50 2.18
CA GLU A 212 -23.31 33.57 2.75
C GLU A 212 -23.74 32.45 1.79
N GLU A 213 -23.85 32.74 0.49
CA GLU A 213 -24.17 31.74 -0.52
C GLU A 213 -23.02 30.75 -0.73
N LEU A 214 -21.79 31.27 -0.72
CA LEU A 214 -20.57 30.47 -0.82
C LEU A 214 -20.41 29.54 0.39
N ASP A 215 -20.62 30.05 1.59
CA ASP A 215 -20.56 29.27 2.83
C ASP A 215 -21.61 28.16 2.85
N ARG A 216 -22.86 28.47 2.45
CA ARG A 216 -23.93 27.46 2.35
C ARG A 216 -23.59 26.36 1.33
N ALA A 217 -23.06 26.72 0.17
CA ALA A 217 -22.65 25.75 -0.85
C ALA A 217 -21.50 24.86 -0.35
N THR A 218 -20.52 25.45 0.32
CA THR A 218 -19.39 24.76 0.95
C THR A 218 -19.87 23.75 1.98
N GLU A 219 -20.71 24.16 2.93
CA GLU A 219 -21.20 23.26 3.98
C GLU A 219 -22.11 22.15 3.42
N ALA A 220 -22.91 22.45 2.38
CA ALA A 220 -23.70 21.42 1.69
C ALA A 220 -22.81 20.37 1.00
N ALA A 221 -21.76 20.80 0.29
CA ALA A 221 -20.78 19.91 -0.34
C ALA A 221 -20.04 19.06 0.72
N ARG A 222 -19.64 19.68 1.83
CA ARG A 222 -19.04 19.01 2.99
C ARG A 222 -19.94 17.89 3.52
N ALA A 223 -21.20 18.23 3.81
CA ALA A 223 -22.16 17.30 4.36
C ALA A 223 -22.46 16.15 3.40
N GLN A 224 -22.55 16.43 2.10
CA GLN A 224 -22.72 15.42 1.06
C GLN A 224 -21.52 14.47 1.00
N HIS A 225 -20.30 15.00 0.99
CA HIS A 225 -19.08 14.19 0.98
C HIS A 225 -18.98 13.30 2.23
N ARG A 226 -19.28 13.85 3.41
CA ARG A 226 -19.32 13.09 4.66
C ARG A 226 -20.36 11.98 4.62
N SER A 227 -21.55 12.27 4.12
CA SER A 227 -22.62 11.27 3.98
C SER A 227 -22.19 10.10 3.09
N LYS A 228 -21.52 10.37 1.96
CA LYS A 228 -20.97 9.33 1.08
C LYS A 228 -19.94 8.46 1.80
N LEU A 229 -19.03 9.08 2.57
CA LEU A 229 -18.05 8.34 3.38
C LEU A 229 -18.74 7.43 4.39
N ASP A 230 -19.74 7.93 5.12
CA ASP A 230 -20.47 7.15 6.11
C ASP A 230 -21.25 5.98 5.47
N VAL A 231 -21.77 6.16 4.25
CA VAL A 231 -22.37 5.08 3.45
C VAL A 231 -21.34 3.99 3.14
N LEU A 232 -20.12 4.35 2.72
CA LEU A 232 -19.05 3.39 2.44
C LEU A 232 -18.61 2.63 3.70
N ILE A 233 -18.43 3.32 4.83
CA ILE A 233 -18.08 2.69 6.11
C ILE A 233 -19.14 1.66 6.51
N ARG A 234 -20.44 2.04 6.44
CA ARG A 234 -21.55 1.11 6.72
C ARG A 234 -21.58 -0.07 5.76
N ALA A 235 -21.43 0.19 4.46
CA ALA A 235 -21.45 -0.85 3.43
C ALA A 235 -20.25 -1.81 3.55
N ALA A 236 -19.10 -1.33 4.02
CA ALA A 236 -17.94 -2.17 4.29
C ALA A 236 -18.20 -3.17 5.42
N GLY A 237 -19.16 -2.87 6.31
CA GLY A 237 -19.52 -3.73 7.44
C GLY A 237 -18.42 -3.78 8.51
N ILE A 238 -17.59 -2.72 8.58
CA ILE A 238 -16.52 -2.63 9.57
C ILE A 238 -17.04 -2.00 10.87
N GLY A 239 -16.54 -2.51 12.01
CA GLY A 239 -16.85 -1.99 13.34
C GLY A 239 -15.59 -1.54 14.09
N GLY A 240 -15.63 -1.59 15.42
CA GLY A 240 -14.49 -1.25 16.28
C GLY A 240 -14.25 0.26 16.41
N ASP A 241 -13.19 0.62 17.12
CA ASP A 241 -12.82 2.02 17.35
C ASP A 241 -12.27 2.65 16.06
N MET A 242 -12.75 3.86 15.76
CA MET A 242 -12.45 4.58 14.53
C MET A 242 -12.35 6.08 14.77
N GLN A 243 -11.25 6.68 14.29
CA GLN A 243 -11.08 8.13 14.24
C GLN A 243 -11.22 8.60 12.79
N VAL A 244 -12.29 9.35 12.51
CA VAL A 244 -12.55 9.87 11.16
C VAL A 244 -11.99 11.29 11.01
N HIS A 245 -10.97 11.42 10.17
CA HIS A 245 -10.33 12.68 9.76
C HIS A 245 -10.96 13.18 8.47
N HIS A 246 -12.07 13.93 8.58
CA HIS A 246 -12.78 14.53 7.44
C HIS A 246 -12.50 16.04 7.37
N VAL A 247 -11.67 16.47 6.42
CA VAL A 247 -11.11 17.83 6.37
C VAL A 247 -11.18 18.46 4.98
N ILE A 248 -11.24 19.79 4.94
CA ILE A 248 -11.05 20.60 3.72
C ILE A 248 -9.55 20.77 3.51
N ALA A 249 -8.97 19.99 2.60
CA ALA A 249 -7.55 20.09 2.26
C ALA A 249 -7.22 19.32 0.99
N HIS A 250 -6.15 19.71 0.31
CA HIS A 250 -5.56 18.84 -0.70
C HIS A 250 -4.95 17.60 -0.04
N PRO A 251 -5.34 16.38 -0.46
CA PRO A 251 -4.92 15.13 0.17
C PRO A 251 -3.40 14.91 0.15
N ASP A 252 -2.70 15.39 -0.88
CA ASP A 252 -1.25 15.26 -1.02
C ASP A 252 -0.44 16.20 -0.12
N ASN A 253 -1.09 17.14 0.56
CA ASN A 253 -0.49 17.93 1.63
C ASN A 253 -0.93 17.45 3.02
N TYR A 254 -2.22 17.15 3.18
CA TYR A 254 -2.77 16.77 4.48
C TYR A 254 -2.37 15.36 4.93
N ILE A 255 -2.44 14.35 4.06
CA ILE A 255 -2.16 12.96 4.47
C ILE A 255 -0.72 12.79 4.98
N PRO A 256 0.33 13.30 4.30
CA PRO A 256 1.69 13.23 4.85
C PRO A 256 1.87 13.98 6.17
N LEU A 257 1.21 15.14 6.33
CA LEU A 257 1.25 15.91 7.57
C LEU A 257 0.61 15.12 8.72
N LEU A 258 -0.59 14.58 8.50
CA LEU A 258 -1.30 13.79 9.51
C LEU A 258 -0.52 12.52 9.90
N ILE A 259 0.14 11.87 8.94
CA ILE A 259 1.01 10.71 9.22
C ILE A 259 2.13 11.09 10.19
N ASP A 260 2.75 12.26 10.02
CA ASP A 260 3.79 12.72 10.94
C ASP A 260 3.21 13.16 12.28
N GLU A 261 2.09 13.90 12.30
CA GLU A 261 1.47 14.43 13.53
C GLU A 261 0.88 13.33 14.42
N GLU A 262 0.11 12.41 13.83
CA GLU A 262 -0.50 11.27 14.52
C GLU A 262 0.43 10.07 14.60
N GLN A 263 1.65 10.19 14.05
CA GLN A 263 2.67 9.15 14.05
C GLN A 263 2.15 7.81 13.51
N LEU A 264 1.45 7.86 12.38
CA LEU A 264 0.84 6.70 11.74
C LEU A 264 1.92 5.77 11.16
N ASP A 265 1.82 4.47 11.47
CA ASP A 265 2.84 3.48 11.09
C ASP A 265 2.54 2.81 9.73
N LEU A 266 1.26 2.72 9.37
CA LEU A 266 0.80 2.09 8.15
C LEU A 266 -0.32 2.89 7.49
N LEU A 267 -0.09 3.34 6.25
CA LEU A 267 -1.11 3.92 5.38
C LEU A 267 -1.65 2.85 4.42
N VAL A 268 -2.97 2.74 4.31
CA VAL A 268 -3.65 1.93 3.31
C VAL A 268 -4.35 2.87 2.33
N MET A 269 -4.10 2.72 1.01
CA MET A 269 -4.72 3.59 0.00
C MET A 269 -4.83 2.93 -1.38
N GLY A 270 -5.72 3.47 -2.20
CA GLY A 270 -5.76 3.17 -3.64
C GLY A 270 -4.69 3.95 -4.41
N THR A 271 -4.19 3.40 -5.52
CA THR A 271 -3.23 4.12 -6.39
C THR A 271 -3.81 4.59 -7.73
N ILE A 272 -5.06 4.24 -8.03
CA ILE A 272 -5.76 4.65 -9.26
C ILE A 272 -6.83 5.70 -8.92
N GLY A 273 -6.90 6.76 -9.73
CA GLY A 273 -7.82 7.89 -9.55
C GLY A 273 -9.18 7.72 -10.25
N ARG A 274 -9.95 8.81 -10.27
CA ARG A 274 -11.37 8.88 -10.71
C ARG A 274 -11.62 8.61 -12.20
N THR A 275 -10.61 8.78 -13.04
CA THR A 275 -10.72 8.50 -14.48
C THR A 275 -10.08 7.15 -14.73
N GLY A 276 -10.88 6.08 -14.62
CA GLY A 276 -10.53 4.70 -14.92
C GLY A 276 -10.25 4.48 -16.41
N ILE A 277 -9.34 5.28 -17.01
CA ILE A 277 -8.82 4.97 -18.34
C ILE A 277 -8.16 3.61 -18.21
N PRO A 278 -8.66 2.57 -18.91
CA PRO A 278 -8.12 1.23 -18.78
C PRO A 278 -6.62 1.26 -19.11
N GLY A 279 -5.82 0.90 -18.11
CA GLY A 279 -4.48 0.40 -18.33
C GLY A 279 -3.28 1.33 -18.26
N PHE A 280 -3.26 2.53 -17.63
CA PHE A 280 -1.92 3.15 -17.44
C PHE A 280 -1.62 4.16 -16.32
N ILE A 281 -2.56 4.84 -15.64
CA ILE A 281 -2.15 6.04 -14.87
C ILE A 281 -2.47 5.94 -13.38
N MET A 282 -1.41 5.82 -12.57
CA MET A 282 -1.46 6.16 -11.14
C MET A 282 -1.90 7.61 -11.01
N GLY A 283 -2.86 7.90 -10.14
CA GLY A 283 -3.36 9.27 -9.98
C GLY A 283 -2.27 10.21 -9.45
N ASN A 284 -2.20 11.45 -9.96
CA ASN A 284 -1.23 12.46 -9.50
C ASN A 284 -1.28 12.66 -7.98
N THR A 285 -2.49 12.66 -7.40
CA THR A 285 -2.67 12.72 -5.94
C THR A 285 -1.97 11.57 -5.23
N ALA A 286 -2.16 10.33 -5.70
CA ALA A 286 -1.51 9.17 -5.12
C ALA A 286 0.01 9.30 -5.26
N GLU A 287 0.52 9.65 -6.45
CA GLU A 287 1.95 9.84 -6.67
C GLU A 287 2.56 10.90 -5.73
N ASN A 288 1.91 12.05 -5.57
CA ASN A 288 2.37 13.11 -4.67
C ASN A 288 2.37 12.70 -3.20
N ILE A 289 1.36 11.95 -2.74
CA ILE A 289 1.33 11.38 -1.38
C ILE A 289 2.51 10.42 -1.21
N LEU A 290 2.67 9.48 -2.14
CA LEU A 290 3.69 8.44 -2.11
C LEU A 290 5.11 8.99 -2.08
N GLN A 291 5.37 10.18 -2.63
CA GLN A 291 6.67 10.86 -2.54
C GLN A 291 6.95 11.51 -1.17
N LYS A 292 5.91 11.73 -0.34
CA LYS A 292 6.02 12.51 0.91
C LYS A 292 5.83 11.67 2.18
N VAL A 293 5.26 10.47 2.11
CA VAL A 293 5.01 9.64 3.30
C VAL A 293 6.27 8.94 3.81
N GLY A 294 6.38 8.84 5.14
CA GLY A 294 7.49 8.19 5.85
C GLY A 294 7.14 6.87 6.53
N CYS A 295 5.90 6.40 6.42
CA CYS A 295 5.39 5.19 7.06
C CYS A 295 5.41 3.97 6.11
N SER A 296 5.02 2.79 6.62
CA SER A 296 4.71 1.64 5.77
C SER A 296 3.47 1.91 4.92
N LEU A 297 3.33 1.22 3.80
CA LEU A 297 2.22 1.43 2.86
C LEU A 297 1.65 0.09 2.41
N LEU A 298 0.32 -0.03 2.41
CA LEU A 298 -0.41 -1.05 1.67
C LEU A 298 -1.24 -0.38 0.56
N ALA A 299 -0.83 -0.62 -0.69
CA ALA A 299 -1.48 -0.06 -1.86
C ALA A 299 -2.36 -1.09 -2.57
N LEU A 300 -3.61 -0.73 -2.84
CA LEU A 300 -4.56 -1.56 -3.58
C LEU A 300 -4.93 -0.90 -4.92
N LYS A 301 -5.42 -1.74 -5.83
CA LYS A 301 -6.00 -1.32 -7.11
C LYS A 301 -7.43 -1.84 -7.27
N PRO A 302 -8.26 -1.17 -8.08
CA PRO A 302 -9.54 -1.69 -8.53
C PRO A 302 -9.42 -3.10 -9.10
N SER A 303 -10.46 -3.92 -8.96
CA SER A 303 -10.47 -5.31 -9.43
C SER A 303 -10.34 -5.48 -10.94
N ASP A 304 -10.71 -4.45 -11.71
CA ASP A 304 -10.64 -4.35 -13.16
C ASP A 304 -9.32 -3.74 -13.66
N PHE A 305 -8.35 -3.49 -12.77
CA PHE A 305 -7.05 -3.02 -13.19
C PHE A 305 -6.28 -4.08 -13.98
N GLU A 306 -5.88 -3.73 -15.20
CA GLU A 306 -4.98 -4.53 -16.02
C GLU A 306 -3.54 -4.00 -15.94
N SER A 307 -2.60 -4.89 -15.60
CA SER A 307 -1.18 -4.54 -15.64
C SER A 307 -0.72 -4.26 -17.08
N PRO A 308 0.10 -3.21 -17.31
CA PRO A 308 0.72 -2.98 -18.61
C PRO A 308 1.86 -3.98 -18.90
N ILE A 309 2.34 -4.72 -17.90
CA ILE A 309 3.34 -5.76 -18.08
C ILE A 309 2.65 -7.02 -18.62
N LYS A 310 3.21 -7.57 -19.71
CA LYS A 310 2.76 -8.84 -20.29
C LYS A 310 3.70 -9.97 -19.88
N VAL A 311 3.11 -11.16 -19.73
CA VAL A 311 3.79 -12.44 -19.49
C VAL A 311 4.53 -12.86 -20.74
#